data_AF-T0Y754-F1
#
_entry.id   AF-T0Y754-F1
#
_cell.length_a   1.000
_cell.length_b   1.000
_cell.length_c   1.000
_cell.angle_alpha   90.00
_cell.angle_beta   90.00
_cell.angle_gamma   90.00
#
_symmetry.space_group_name_H-M   'P 1'
#
loop_
_entity.id
_entity.type
_entity.pdbx_description
1 polymer ?
#
loop_
_entity_poly.entity_id
_entity_poly.type
_entity_poly.pdbx_seq_one_letter_code
_entity_poly.pdbx_strand_id
1 'polypeptide(L)'
;MGLFAGSGVGKSVLLGMMARFTEAEVIVVGLIGERGREVREFIDDILGEEGMARAVVVAAPADTSPLLRLQGAAYATTIAEYFRDQGQNVLLIMDSLTRYAMAQREIALAIGEPPATKGYPPSVFARLPKLVERAGNGVEGGGSITAFYTVLT
;
A
#
# COMPACT_ATOMS: atom_id res chain seq x y z
N MET A 1 -1.01 -8.16 7.24
CA MET A 1 -2.33 -8.81 7.09
C MET A 1 -2.97 -8.43 5.76
N GLY A 2 -3.72 -9.34 5.15
CA GLY A 2 -4.49 -9.08 3.93
C GLY A 2 -5.95 -8.75 4.23
N LEU A 3 -6.47 -7.68 3.64
CA LEU A 3 -7.87 -7.27 3.73
C LEU A 3 -8.54 -7.45 2.37
N PHE A 4 -9.36 -8.49 2.26
CA PHE A 4 -10.03 -8.88 1.02
C PHE A 4 -11.40 -8.21 0.95
N ALA A 5 -11.60 -7.31 0.00
CA ALA A 5 -12.81 -6.52 -0.08
C ALA A 5 -13.12 -6.09 -1.51
N GLY A 6 -14.41 -6.19 -1.88
CA GLY A 6 -14.94 -5.59 -3.09
C GLY A 6 -15.16 -4.08 -2.96
N SER A 7 -15.59 -3.44 -4.04
CA SER A 7 -15.95 -2.01 -4.02
C SER A 7 -17.22 -1.77 -3.18
N GLY A 8 -17.24 -0.71 -2.36
CA GLY A 8 -18.44 -0.27 -1.65
C GLY A 8 -18.81 -1.05 -0.38
N VAL A 9 -17.98 -2.01 0.07
CA VAL A 9 -18.27 -2.86 1.25
C VAL A 9 -17.78 -2.27 2.58
N GLY A 10 -17.35 -1.01 2.59
CA GLY A 10 -16.81 -0.34 3.79
C GLY A 10 -15.29 -0.41 3.98
N LYS A 11 -14.53 -0.84 2.96
CA LYS A 11 -13.05 -0.88 2.95
C LYS A 11 -12.44 0.45 3.42
N SER A 12 -12.78 1.54 2.77
CA SER A 12 -12.17 2.86 3.04
C SER A 12 -12.50 3.38 4.44
N VAL A 13 -13.73 3.12 4.93
CA VAL A 13 -14.14 3.46 6.30
C VAL A 13 -13.29 2.70 7.31
N LEU A 14 -13.13 1.39 7.13
CA LEU A 14 -12.31 0.56 8.01
C LEU A 14 -10.83 1.01 8.02
N LEU A 15 -10.26 1.29 6.85
CA LEU A 15 -8.90 1.81 6.75
C LEU A 15 -8.75 3.17 7.47
N GLY A 16 -9.75 4.05 7.35
CA GLY A 16 -9.81 5.30 8.09
C GLY A 16 -9.91 5.13 9.60
N MET A 17 -10.71 4.17 10.06
CA MET A 17 -10.80 3.84 11.48
C MET A 17 -9.47 3.30 12.00
N MET A 18 -8.79 2.44 11.25
CA MET A 18 -7.45 1.96 11.62
C MET A 18 -6.46 3.12 11.70
N ALA A 19 -6.43 4.01 10.71
CA ALA A 19 -5.54 5.16 10.70
C ALA A 19 -5.81 6.12 11.88
N ARG A 20 -7.08 6.46 12.16
CA ARG A 20 -7.40 7.43 13.22
C ARG A 20 -7.22 6.88 14.63
N PHE A 21 -7.52 5.60 14.85
CA PHE A 21 -7.55 4.99 16.18
C PHE A 21 -6.38 4.06 16.48
N THR A 22 -5.35 4.03 15.64
CA THR A 22 -4.12 3.27 15.93
C THR A 22 -3.26 3.95 17.00
N GLU A 23 -2.60 3.12 17.80
CA GLU A 23 -1.55 3.54 18.73
C GLU A 23 -0.18 3.72 18.05
N ALA A 24 -0.04 3.36 16.78
CA ALA A 24 1.21 3.48 16.02
C ALA A 24 1.65 4.94 15.85
N GLU A 25 2.85 5.32 16.25
CA GLU A 25 3.35 6.69 16.23
C GLU A 25 3.26 7.35 14.84
N VAL A 26 3.47 6.58 13.77
CA VAL A 26 3.41 7.07 12.38
C VAL A 26 2.49 6.21 11.53
N ILE A 27 1.75 6.88 10.65
CA ILE A 27 0.90 6.22 9.65
C ILE A 27 1.52 6.45 8.27
N VAL A 28 1.64 5.40 7.47
CA VAL A 28 2.04 5.51 6.07
C VAL A 28 0.98 4.86 5.21
N VAL A 29 0.44 5.60 4.24
CA VAL A 29 -0.63 5.14 3.35
C VAL A 29 -0.15 5.16 1.90
N GLY A 30 -0.07 4.00 1.26
CA GLY A 30 0.14 3.86 -0.16
C GLY A 30 -1.18 3.69 -0.90
N LEU A 31 -1.62 4.70 -1.65
CA LEU A 31 -2.82 4.69 -2.48
C LEU A 31 -2.44 4.41 -3.94
N ILE A 32 -2.46 3.14 -4.32
CA ILE A 32 -1.90 2.60 -5.57
C ILE A 32 -3.02 2.21 -6.51
N GLY A 33 -3.10 2.90 -7.65
CA GLY A 33 -4.04 2.61 -8.73
C GLY A 33 -5.50 2.85 -8.39
N GLU A 34 -5.79 3.63 -7.34
CA GLU A 34 -7.13 4.10 -7.00
C GLU A 34 -7.51 5.30 -7.89
N ARG A 35 -8.81 5.64 -7.97
CA ARG A 35 -9.24 6.81 -8.74
C ARG A 35 -8.82 8.09 -8.02
N GLY A 36 -8.44 9.13 -8.75
CA GLY A 36 -8.00 10.41 -8.14
C GLY A 36 -9.02 11.02 -7.18
N ARG A 37 -10.32 10.89 -7.47
CA ARG A 37 -11.40 11.32 -6.56
C ARG A 37 -11.42 10.53 -5.24
N GLU A 38 -11.16 9.23 -5.30
CA GLU A 38 -11.16 8.33 -4.13
C GLU A 38 -9.92 8.60 -3.28
N VAL A 39 -8.78 8.93 -3.91
CA VAL A 39 -7.57 9.41 -3.21
C VAL A 39 -7.88 10.70 -2.44
N ARG A 40 -8.54 11.66 -3.09
CA ARG A 40 -8.88 12.94 -2.46
C ARG A 40 -9.86 12.75 -1.30
N GLU A 41 -10.94 12.00 -1.52
CA GLU A 41 -11.91 11.63 -0.47
C GLU A 41 -11.21 10.95 0.72
N PHE A 42 -10.23 10.08 0.47
CA PHE A 42 -9.50 9.44 1.55
C PHE A 42 -8.69 10.44 2.39
N ILE A 43 -8.03 11.41 1.75
CA ILE A 43 -7.22 12.41 2.45
C ILE A 43 -8.12 13.41 3.18
N ASP A 44 -9.08 14.00 2.46
CA ASP A 44 -9.88 15.12 2.94
C ASP A 44 -10.94 14.65 3.98
N ASP A 45 -11.62 13.53 3.72
CA ASP A 45 -12.79 13.12 4.51
C ASP A 45 -12.49 11.95 5.46
N ILE A 46 -11.64 11.00 5.04
CA ILE A 46 -11.37 9.78 5.83
C ILE A 46 -10.24 10.00 6.83
N LEU A 47 -9.09 10.55 6.41
CA LEU A 47 -8.04 10.95 7.36
C LEU A 47 -8.42 12.26 8.05
N GLY A 48 -8.84 13.25 7.27
CA GLY A 48 -9.02 14.62 7.75
C GLY A 48 -7.71 15.24 8.24
N GLU A 49 -7.80 16.45 8.76
CA GLU A 49 -6.63 17.21 9.22
C GLU A 49 -5.88 16.49 10.37
N GLU A 50 -6.62 15.92 11.32
CA GLU A 50 -6.06 15.22 12.48
C GLU A 50 -5.33 13.93 12.08
N GLY A 51 -5.93 13.11 11.21
CA GLY A 51 -5.29 11.90 10.71
C GLY A 51 -4.06 12.22 9.86
N MET A 52 -4.14 13.27 9.03
CA MET A 52 -3.05 13.69 8.17
C MET A 52 -1.86 14.26 8.94
N ALA A 53 -2.07 14.89 10.10
CA ALA A 53 -1.00 15.47 10.93
C ALA A 53 0.08 14.46 11.37
N ARG A 54 -0.24 13.16 11.38
CA ARG A 54 0.66 12.04 11.71
C ARG A 54 0.80 11.01 10.58
N ALA A 55 0.32 11.34 9.38
CA ALA A 55 0.33 10.44 8.25
C ALA A 55 1.20 10.94 7.10
N VAL A 56 1.85 9.99 6.42
CA VAL A 56 2.46 10.21 5.11
C VAL A 56 1.65 9.45 4.07
N VAL A 57 1.10 10.18 3.09
CA VAL A 57 0.32 9.58 2.00
C VAL A 57 1.13 9.60 0.71
N VAL A 58 1.36 8.42 0.14
CA VAL A 58 1.96 8.23 -1.18
C VAL A 58 0.87 7.81 -2.14
N ALA A 59 0.45 8.73 -3.01
CA ALA A 59 -0.57 8.46 -4.01
C ALA A 59 0.05 8.23 -5.40
N ALA A 60 -0.29 7.10 -6.01
CA ALA A 60 -0.03 6.81 -7.42
C ALA A 60 -1.36 6.41 -8.10
N PRO A 61 -2.20 7.38 -8.49
CA PRO A 61 -3.55 7.10 -8.99
C PRO A 61 -3.56 6.29 -10.30
N ALA A 62 -4.72 5.76 -10.68
CA ALA A 62 -4.90 4.85 -11.81
C ALA A 62 -4.47 5.40 -13.18
N ASP A 63 -4.45 6.73 -13.34
CA ASP A 63 -4.02 7.44 -14.55
C ASP A 63 -2.49 7.65 -14.62
N THR A 64 -1.75 7.28 -13.58
CA THR A 64 -0.29 7.28 -13.58
C THR A 64 0.28 6.01 -14.23
N SER A 65 1.51 6.12 -14.74
CA SER A 65 2.18 5.01 -15.40
C SER A 65 2.29 3.77 -14.49
N PRO A 66 2.28 2.54 -15.05
CA PRO A 66 2.45 1.32 -14.27
C PRO A 66 3.71 1.34 -13.42
N LEU A 67 4.80 1.94 -13.95
CA LEU A 67 6.06 2.07 -13.25
C LEU A 67 5.92 2.94 -12.00
N LEU A 68 5.23 4.08 -12.10
CA LEU A 68 4.97 4.95 -10.95
C LEU A 68 4.10 4.25 -9.90
N ARG A 69 3.13 3.43 -10.30
CA ARG A 69 2.32 2.63 -9.36
C ARG A 69 3.18 1.62 -8.59
N LEU A 70 4.12 0.94 -9.26
CA LEU A 70 5.06 0.03 -8.58
C LEU A 70 6.00 0.78 -7.63
N GLN A 71 6.52 1.93 -8.08
CA GLN A 71 7.42 2.75 -7.27
C GLN A 71 6.70 3.38 -6.09
N GLY A 72 5.46 3.83 -6.24
CA GLY A 72 4.64 4.36 -5.15
C GLY A 72 4.48 3.37 -4.01
N ALA A 73 4.23 2.09 -4.34
CA ALA A 73 4.16 1.03 -3.33
C ALA A 73 5.51 0.81 -2.63
N ALA A 74 6.59 0.71 -3.41
CA ALA A 74 7.93 0.53 -2.85
C ALA A 74 8.37 1.73 -1.98
N TYR A 75 7.99 2.95 -2.38
CA TYR A 75 8.33 4.19 -1.71
C TYR A 75 7.57 4.32 -0.39
N ALA A 76 6.26 4.03 -0.38
CA ALA A 76 5.49 3.96 0.87
C ALA A 76 6.10 2.96 1.86
N THR A 77 6.46 1.76 1.41
CA THR A 77 7.14 0.78 2.28
C THR A 77 8.49 1.29 2.79
N THR A 78 9.26 1.99 1.96
CA THR A 78 10.57 2.55 2.35
C THR A 78 10.42 3.65 3.40
N ILE A 79 9.39 4.50 3.29
CA ILE A 79 9.07 5.50 4.31
C ILE A 79 8.71 4.81 5.64
N ALA A 80 7.94 3.72 5.59
CA ALA A 80 7.62 2.96 6.79
C ALA A 80 8.85 2.31 7.43
N GLU A 81 9.77 1.76 6.62
CA GLU A 81 11.06 1.24 7.10
C GLU A 81 11.91 2.33 7.74
N TYR A 82 11.95 3.52 7.16
CA TYR A 82 12.67 4.65 7.73
C TYR A 82 12.21 4.93 9.18
N PHE A 83 10.91 5.06 9.42
CA PHE A 83 10.40 5.32 10.78
C PHE A 83 10.59 4.13 11.73
N ARG A 84 10.43 2.90 11.24
CA ARG A 84 10.76 1.68 12.01
C ARG A 84 12.22 1.69 12.47
N ASP A 85 13.13 2.02 11.56
CA ASP A 85 14.57 2.04 11.83
C ASP A 85 14.96 3.21 12.75
N GLN A 86 14.08 4.20 12.93
CA GLN A 86 14.17 5.25 13.97
C GLN A 86 13.53 4.83 15.31
N GLY A 87 13.14 3.56 15.49
CA GLY A 87 12.57 3.05 16.73
C GLY A 87 11.05 3.18 16.84
N GLN A 88 10.36 3.67 15.81
CA GLN A 88 8.94 4.00 15.89
C GLN A 88 8.05 2.85 15.42
N ASN A 89 6.87 2.74 16.03
CA ASN A 89 5.82 1.83 15.58
C ASN A 89 5.01 2.46 14.46
N VAL A 90 4.97 1.79 13.31
CA VAL A 90 4.39 2.29 12.07
C VAL A 90 3.19 1.45 11.65
N LEU A 91 2.07 2.11 11.34
CA LEU A 91 0.97 1.50 10.62
C LEU A 91 1.15 1.76 9.11
N LEU A 92 1.41 0.70 8.34
CA LEU A 92 1.44 0.77 6.88
C LEU A 92 0.11 0.29 6.29
N ILE A 93 -0.58 1.15 5.57
CA ILE A 93 -1.77 0.78 4.78
C ILE A 93 -1.39 0.82 3.30
N MET A 94 -1.53 -0.31 2.60
CA MET A 94 -1.27 -0.42 1.18
C MET A 94 -2.57 -0.76 0.45
N ASP A 95 -3.15 0.22 -0.24
CA ASP A 95 -4.38 0.09 -0.99
C ASP A 95 -4.13 0.36 -2.48
N SER A 96 -3.88 -0.64 -3.34
CA SER A 96 -3.99 -2.09 -3.09
C SER A 96 -2.89 -2.94 -3.72
N LEU A 97 -2.69 -4.15 -3.17
CA LEU A 97 -1.82 -5.16 -3.79
C LEU A 97 -2.37 -5.65 -5.13
N THR A 98 -3.70 -5.66 -5.31
CA THR A 98 -4.29 -6.02 -6.60
C THR A 98 -3.85 -5.04 -7.69
N ARG A 99 -3.87 -3.73 -7.41
CA ARG A 99 -3.42 -2.70 -8.36
C ARG A 99 -1.91 -2.72 -8.59
N TYR A 100 -1.12 -3.02 -7.56
CA TYR A 100 0.31 -3.26 -7.70
C TYR A 100 0.59 -4.46 -8.63
N ALA A 101 -0.08 -5.60 -8.43
CA ALA A 101 0.07 -6.78 -9.25
C ALA A 101 -0.34 -6.54 -10.71
N MET A 102 -1.43 -5.79 -10.92
CA MET A 102 -1.87 -5.37 -12.26
C MET A 102 -0.83 -4.48 -12.96
N ALA A 103 -0.22 -3.54 -12.24
CA ALA A 103 0.86 -2.70 -12.78
C ALA A 103 2.08 -3.52 -13.19
N GLN A 104 2.51 -4.48 -12.37
CA GLN A 104 3.61 -5.39 -12.72
C GLN A 104 3.26 -6.26 -13.92
N ARG A 105 2.02 -6.77 -14.00
CA ARG A 105 1.54 -7.54 -15.13
C ARG A 105 1.62 -6.75 -16.43
N GLU A 106 1.20 -5.49 -16.42
CA GLU A 106 1.23 -4.61 -17.59
C GLU A 106 2.67 -4.43 -18.11
N ILE A 107 3.61 -4.14 -17.21
CA ILE A 107 5.04 -4.01 -17.56
C ILE A 107 5.60 -5.32 -18.08
N ALA A 108 5.34 -6.43 -17.39
CA ALA A 108 5.84 -7.75 -17.74
C ALA A 108 5.37 -8.20 -19.12
N LEU A 109 4.08 -8.00 -19.44
CA LEU A 109 3.56 -8.31 -20.77
C LEU A 109 4.15 -7.40 -21.85
N ALA A 110 4.37 -6.12 -21.56
CA ALA A 110 4.97 -5.18 -22.51
C ALA A 110 6.42 -5.55 -22.89
N ILE A 111 7.17 -6.20 -21.98
CA ILE A 111 8.53 -6.70 -22.24
C ILE A 111 8.56 -8.15 -22.74
N GLY A 112 7.39 -8.75 -23.02
CA GLY A 112 7.28 -10.09 -23.61
C GLY A 112 7.35 -11.26 -22.63
N GLU A 113 7.17 -11.03 -21.33
CA GLU A 113 7.09 -12.12 -20.36
C GLU A 113 5.81 -12.96 -20.59
N PRO A 114 5.91 -14.30 -20.69
CA PRO A 114 4.74 -15.12 -20.95
C PRO A 114 3.76 -15.09 -19.76
N PRO A 115 2.44 -15.08 -20.01
CA PRO A 115 1.45 -15.19 -18.95
C PRO A 115 1.51 -16.58 -18.32
N ALA A 116 1.38 -16.64 -17.00
CA ALA A 116 1.19 -17.88 -16.26
C ALA A 116 -0.27 -17.95 -15.75
N THR A 117 -0.47 -18.17 -14.46
CA THR A 117 -1.78 -18.36 -13.84
C THR A 117 -2.67 -17.13 -13.97
N LYS A 118 -3.90 -17.31 -14.47
CA LYS A 118 -4.91 -16.25 -14.63
C LYS A 118 -4.41 -15.02 -15.42
N GLY A 119 -3.43 -15.22 -16.31
CA GLY A 119 -2.85 -14.15 -17.13
C GLY A 119 -1.80 -13.28 -16.42
N TYR A 120 -1.40 -13.61 -15.19
CA TYR A 120 -0.30 -12.95 -14.48
C TYR A 120 1.05 -13.62 -14.81
N PRO A 121 2.07 -12.85 -15.23
CA PRO A 121 3.41 -13.39 -15.45
C PRO A 121 4.12 -13.82 -14.14
N PRO A 122 5.09 -14.75 -14.19
CA PRO A 122 5.87 -15.21 -13.04
C PRO A 122 6.47 -14.08 -12.19
N SER A 123 6.91 -12.97 -12.81
CA SER A 123 7.52 -11.84 -12.12
C SER A 123 6.59 -11.15 -11.13
N VAL A 124 5.27 -11.23 -11.32
CA VAL A 124 4.27 -10.72 -10.38
C VAL A 124 4.36 -11.48 -9.06
N PHE A 125 4.40 -12.81 -9.14
CA PHE A 125 4.49 -13.70 -7.97
C PHE A 125 5.86 -13.61 -7.29
N ALA A 126 6.92 -13.28 -8.03
CA ALA A 126 8.24 -13.03 -7.46
C ALA A 126 8.34 -11.67 -6.75
N ARG A 127 7.57 -10.66 -7.16
CA ARG A 127 7.62 -9.30 -6.60
C ARG A 127 6.73 -9.10 -5.38
N LEU A 128 5.56 -9.73 -5.34
CA LEU A 128 4.63 -9.58 -4.21
C LEU A 128 5.27 -9.92 -2.86
N PRO A 129 5.94 -11.09 -2.67
CA PRO A 129 6.63 -11.40 -1.42
C PRO A 129 7.73 -10.39 -1.10
N LYS A 130 8.52 -9.97 -2.10
CA LYS A 130 9.58 -8.97 -1.90
C LYS A 130 9.07 -7.63 -1.37
N LEU A 131 7.82 -7.27 -1.67
CA LEU A 131 7.19 -6.09 -1.09
C LEU A 131 6.64 -6.36 0.31
N VAL A 132 5.92 -7.47 0.49
CA VAL A 132 5.17 -7.76 1.73
C VAL A 132 6.08 -8.15 2.90
N GLU A 133 7.13 -8.94 2.63
CA GLU A 133 8.09 -9.42 3.63
C GLU A 133 8.99 -8.32 4.21
N ARG A 134 8.89 -7.09 3.69
CA ARG A 134 9.57 -5.91 4.24
C ARG A 134 8.90 -5.39 5.52
N ALA A 135 7.63 -5.71 5.72
CA ALA A 135 6.92 -5.37 6.95
C ALA A 135 7.29 -6.32 8.09
N GLY A 136 7.37 -5.80 9.31
CA GLY A 136 7.72 -6.58 10.49
C GLY A 136 8.47 -5.75 11.52
N ASN A 137 8.96 -6.43 12.55
CA ASN A 137 9.76 -5.81 13.60
C ASN A 137 11.14 -5.44 13.06
N GLY A 138 11.67 -4.33 13.55
CA GLY A 138 13.05 -3.94 13.31
C GLY A 138 14.03 -4.86 14.05
N VAL A 139 15.31 -4.52 13.98
CA VAL A 139 16.34 -5.12 14.84
C VAL A 139 16.05 -4.85 16.32
N GLU A 140 16.77 -5.51 17.22
CA GLU A 140 16.61 -5.29 18.66
C GLU A 140 16.76 -3.79 19.03
N GLY A 141 15.79 -3.25 19.76
CA GLY A 141 15.69 -1.82 20.09
C GLY A 141 15.09 -0.95 18.96
N GLY A 142 14.76 -1.53 17.81
CA GLY A 142 14.06 -0.88 16.70
C GLY A 142 12.53 -0.90 16.85
N GLY A 143 11.87 -0.17 15.95
CA GLY A 143 10.41 -0.07 15.90
C GLY A 143 9.76 -1.26 15.20
N SER A 144 8.52 -1.07 14.74
CA SER A 144 7.78 -2.11 14.00
C SER A 144 7.00 -1.55 12.82
N ILE A 145 6.72 -2.38 11.81
CA ILE A 145 5.75 -2.07 10.76
C ILE A 145 4.62 -3.07 10.85
N THR A 146 3.45 -2.60 11.26
CA THR A 146 2.19 -3.35 11.14
C THR A 146 1.55 -2.99 9.81
N ALA A 147 1.55 -3.93 8.86
CA ALA A 147 1.06 -3.66 7.50
C ALA A 147 -0.31 -4.29 7.22
N PHE A 148 -1.22 -3.49 6.64
CA PHE A 148 -2.48 -3.92 6.06
C PHE A 148 -2.44 -3.73 4.55
N TYR A 149 -2.65 -4.83 3.83
CA TYR A 149 -2.64 -4.86 2.38
C TYR A 149 -4.04 -5.17 1.88
N THR A 150 -4.66 -4.26 1.13
CA THR A 150 -5.97 -4.56 0.56
C THR A 150 -5.81 -5.39 -0.71
N VAL A 151 -6.77 -6.29 -0.92
CA VAL A 151 -6.88 -7.15 -2.09
C VAL A 151 -8.31 -7.04 -2.61
N LEU A 152 -8.44 -6.52 -3.83
CA LEU A 152 -9.72 -6.43 -4.52
C LEU A 152 -10.12 -7.82 -5.03
N THR A 153 -11.30 -8.28 -4.63
CA THR A 153 -11.93 -9.56 -5.03
C THR A 153 -12.91 -9.37 -6.19
#